data_AF-A0A1S8TG75-F1
#
_entry.id   AF-A0A1S8TG75-F1
#
_cell.length_a   1.000
_cell.length_b   1.000
_cell.length_c   1.000
_cell.angle_alpha   90.00
_cell.angle_beta   90.00
_cell.angle_gamma   90.00
#
_symmetry.space_group_name_H-M   'P 1'
#
loop_
_entity.id
_entity.type
_entity.pdbx_description
1 polymer ?
#
loop_
_entity_poly.entity_id
_entity_poly.type
_entity_poly.pdbx_seq_one_letter_code
_entity_poly.pdbx_strand_id
1 'polypeptide(L)' 'MDFNYIEALVTRCKNNDEEAKEKLAEEFRPLIYNISRRTFIDGYNTHDIIQECYHSLF' A
#
# COMPACT_ATOMS: atom_id res chain seq x y z
N MET A 1 -10.66 5.79 6.69
CA MET A 1 -10.84 4.65 5.78
C MET A 1 -12.32 4.36 5.66
N ASP A 2 -12.90 4.74 4.53
CA ASP A 2 -14.23 4.29 4.14
C ASP A 2 -14.08 2.93 3.43
N PHE A 3 -14.72 1.90 3.97
CA PHE A 3 -14.57 0.54 3.46
C PHE A 3 -15.15 0.38 2.06
N ASN A 4 -16.29 1.01 1.78
CA ASN A 4 -16.94 0.95 0.47
C ASN A 4 -16.08 1.65 -0.59
N TYR A 5 -15.41 2.74 -0.20
CA TYR A 5 -14.47 3.44 -1.07
C TYR A 5 -13.25 2.56 -1.42
N ILE A 6 -12.66 1.86 -0.44
CA ILE A 6 -11.54 0.94 -0.68
C ILE A 6 -11.98 -0.25 -1.53
N GLU A 7 -13.15 -0.84 -1.27
CA GLU A 7 -13.68 -1.93 -2.10
C GLU A 7 -13.88 -1.49 -3.56
N ALA A 8 -14.40 -0.27 -3.78
CA ALA A 8 -14.52 0.31 -5.11
C ALA A 8 -13.15 0.52 -5.79
N LEU A 9 -12.15 1.02 -5.05
CA LEU A 9 -10.77 1.20 -5.57
C LEU A 9 -10.11 -0.13 -5.91
N VAL A 10 -10.24 -1.16 -5.06
CA VAL A 10 -9.71 -2.51 -5.31
C VAL A 10 -10.38 -3.14 -6.53
N THR A 11 -11.70 -2.96 -6.68
CA THR A 11 -12.44 -3.43 -7.85
C THR A 11 -11.98 -2.76 -9.13
N ARG A 12 -11.68 -1.45 -9.09
CA ARG A 12 -11.11 -0.71 -10.22
C ARG A 12 -9.66 -1.09 -10.51
N CYS A 13 -8.84 -1.33 -9.49
CA CYS A 13 -7.47 -1.83 -9.64
C CYS A 13 -7.41 -3.15 -10.40
N LYS A 14 -8.35 -4.07 -10.14
CA LYS A 14 -8.48 -5.34 -10.89
C LYS A 14 -8.75 -5.14 -12.37
N ASN A 15 -9.33 -4.00 -12.76
CA ASN A 15 -9.56 -3.62 -14.14
C ASN A 15 -8.38 -2.86 -14.78
N ASN A 16 -7.19 -2.89 -14.16
CA ASN A 16 -5.98 -2.15 -14.58
C ASN A 16 -6.13 -0.61 -14.61
N ASP A 17 -7.00 -0.06 -13.77
CA ASP A 17 -7.12 1.38 -13.57
C ASP A 17 -5.92 1.90 -12.77
N GLU A 18 -5.01 2.62 -13.43
CA GLU A 18 -3.80 3.21 -12.81
C GLU A 18 -4.14 4.28 -11.77
N GLU A 19 -5.17 5.10 -12.02
CA GLU A 19 -5.61 6.12 -11.05
C GLU A 19 -6.15 5.48 -9.77
N ALA A 20 -6.84 4.34 -9.90
CA ALA A 20 -7.31 3.60 -8.75
C ALA A 20 -6.15 3.01 -7.94
N LYS A 21 -5.08 2.54 -8.61
CA LYS A 21 -3.87 2.05 -7.93
C LYS A 21 -3.17 3.16 -7.17
N GLU A 22 -3.00 4.34 -7.76
CA GLU A 22 -2.39 5.49 -7.07
C GLU A 22 -3.21 5.90 -5.84
N LYS A 23 -4.53 6.07 -5.99
CA LYS A 23 -5.42 6.43 -4.86
C LYS A 23 -5.41 5.38 -3.75
N LEU A 24 -5.36 4.10 -4.10
CA LEU A 24 -5.25 3.01 -3.13
C LEU A 24 -3.88 3.09 -2.42
N ALA A 25 -2.79 3.26 -3.15
CA ALA A 25 -1.45 3.38 -2.59
C ALA A 25 -1.31 4.58 -1.63
N GLU A 26 -1.97 5.70 -1.91
CA GLU A 26 -2.01 6.87 -1.02
C GLU A 26 -2.79 6.60 0.28
N GLU A 27 -3.94 5.93 0.20
CA GLU A 27 -4.73 5.56 1.38
C GLU A 27 -3.98 4.58 2.30
N PHE A 28 -3.22 3.65 1.72
CA PHE A 28 -2.41 2.68 2.47
C PHE A 28 -1.04 3.22 2.91
N ARG A 29 -0.54 4.31 2.32
CA ARG A 29 0.73 4.95 2.66
C ARG A 29 0.95 5.18 4.16
N PRO A 30 0.01 5.79 4.93
CA PRO A 30 0.21 5.99 6.37
C PRO A 30 0.32 4.66 7.13
N LEU A 31 -0.41 3.63 6.71
CA LEU A 31 -0.33 2.29 7.31
C LEU A 31 1.02 1.64 7.01
N ILE A 32 1.43 1.63 5.75
CA ILE A 32 2.71 1.08 5.29
C ILE A 32 3.87 1.76 6.02
N TYR A 33 3.84 3.08 6.13
CA TYR A 33 4.89 3.83 6.82
C TYR A 33 4.93 3.51 8.32
N ASN A 34 3.77 3.36 8.97
CA ASN A 34 3.70 3.02 10.38
C ASN A 34 4.21 1.59 10.66
N ILE A 35 3.87 0.62 9.80
CA ILE A 35 4.40 -0.75 9.88
C ILE A 35 5.91 -0.73 9.64
N SER A 36 6.36 -0.10 8.55
CA SER A 36 7.77 -0.08 8.15
C SER A 36 8.67 0.59 9.19
N ARG A 37 8.16 1.58 9.94
CA ARG A 37 8.90 2.21 11.04
C ARG A 37 8.98 1.37 12.32
N ARG A 38 8.00 0.48 12.53
CA ARG A 38 7.93 -0.40 13.71
C ARG A 38 8.62 -1.74 13.47
N THR A 39 8.72 -2.13 12.21
CA THR A 39 9.39 -3.35 11.78
C THR A 39 10.88 -3.06 11.58
N PHE A 40 11.72 -3.76 12.35
CA PHE A 40 13.16 -3.76 12.15
C PHE A 40 13.58 -5.15 11.68
N ILE A 41 14.24 -5.21 10.52
CA ILE A 41 14.78 -6.44 9.95
C ILE A 41 16.27 -6.19 9.69
N ASP A 42 17.11 -7.04 10.27
CA ASP A 42 18.56 -6.94 10.08
C ASP A 42 18.91 -7.06 8.59
N GLY A 43 19.72 -6.11 8.10
CA GLY A 43 20.11 -6.04 6.68
C GLY A 43 19.10 -5.37 5.73
N TYR A 44 17.93 -4.93 6.21
CA TYR A 44 16.93 -4.23 5.38
C TYR A 44 16.73 -2.79 5.87
N ASN A 45 16.67 -1.86 4.93
CA ASN A 45 16.31 -0.48 5.24
C ASN A 45 14.79 -0.32 5.25
N THR A 46 14.32 0.76 5.88
CA THR A 46 12.90 1.11 5.88
C THR A 46 12.33 1.25 4.46
N HIS A 47 13.14 1.69 3.50
CA HIS A 47 12.73 1.77 2.09
C HIS A 47 12.45 0.39 1.49
N ASP A 48 13.28 -0.60 1.79
CA ASP A 48 13.10 -1.96 1.30
C ASP A 48 11.79 -2.56 1.85
N ILE A 49 11.51 -2.31 3.13
CA ILE A 49 10.27 -2.74 3.79
C ILE A 49 9.04 -2.05 3.16
N ILE A 50 9.13 -0.74 2.90
CA ILE A 50 8.05 0.01 2.24
C ILE A 50 7.79 -0.54 0.84
N GLN A 51 8.84 -0.82 0.07
CA GLN A 51 8.72 -1.33 -1.29
C GLN A 51 8.07 -2.72 -1.31
N GLU A 52 8.48 -3.62 -0.42
CA GLU A 52 7.85 -4.94 -0.28
C GLU A 52 6.37 -4.84 0.14
N CYS A 53 6.02 -3.85 0.99
CA CYS A 53 4.64 -3.61 1.36
C CYS A 53 3.78 -3.16 0.17
N TYR A 54 4.32 -2.28 -0.70
CA TYR A 54 3.64 -1.89 -1.93
C TYR A 54 3.57 -3.04 -2.95
N HIS A 55 4.62 -3.86 -3.04
CA HIS A 55 4.63 -5.05 -3.89
C HIS A 55 3.60 -6.10 -3.44
N SER A 56 3.35 -6.21 -2.13
CA SER A 56 2.30 -7.09 -1.59
C SER A 56 0.89 -6.55 -1.80
N LEU A 57 0.74 -5.25 -2.08
CA LEU A 57 -0.56 -4.59 -2.24
C LEU A 57 -1.16 -4.80 -3.65
N PHE A 58 -0.32 -5.08 -4.67
CA PHE A 58 -0.71 -5.19 -6.08
C PHE A 58 -0.09 -6.41 -6.77
#